data_AF-A0AAV8AIK4-F1
#
_entry.id   AF-A0AAV8AIK4-F1
#
_cell.length_a   1.000
_cell.length_b   1.000
_cell.length_c   1.000
_cell.angle_alpha   90.00
_cell.angle_beta   90.00
_cell.angle_gamma   90.00
#
_symmetry.space_group_name_H-M   'P 1'
#
loop_
_entity.id
_entity.type
_entity.pdbx_description
1 polymer ?
#
loop_
_entity_poly.entity_id
_entity_poly.type
_entity_poly.pdbx_seq_one_letter_code
_entity_poly.pdbx_strand_id
1 'polypeptide(L)'
;MKRGRKGLKGRKGLKATPSTSKKYLLSSIVKKRGKRRYKNGERALREIMELQQSHHLLMRKLPFARLCRSIGVESISRSEEPLKWRASAILCLQEASENYIIELLNDVNLCAIHGRRVTIMDRDLHLTRRIRGLKDIAK
;
A
#
# COMPACT_ATOMS: atom_id res chain seq x y z
N MET A 1 61.05 58.31 33.32
CA MET A 1 60.50 58.65 34.66
C MET A 1 60.02 57.36 35.33
N LYS A 2 60.49 57.07 36.55
CA LYS A 2 60.02 55.96 37.40
C LYS A 2 58.61 56.24 37.94
N ARG A 3 57.83 55.17 38.18
CA ARG A 3 56.84 54.90 39.28
C ARG A 3 55.99 53.70 38.80
N GLY A 4 56.06 52.48 39.35
CA GLY A 4 55.68 52.06 40.72
C GLY A 4 54.15 51.87 40.77
N ARG A 5 53.50 50.87 41.37
CA ARG A 5 53.83 49.78 42.32
C ARG A 5 52.48 49.09 42.65
N LYS A 6 52.50 47.87 43.25
CA LYS A 6 51.43 47.16 44.00
C LYS A 6 50.45 46.35 43.12
N GLY A 7 50.05 45.10 43.43
CA GLY A 7 50.18 44.24 44.61
C GLY A 7 48.88 43.42 44.80
N LEU A 8 48.98 42.23 45.41
CA LEU A 8 47.91 41.40 46.04
C LEU A 8 47.00 40.57 45.10
N LYS A 9 46.44 39.41 45.47
CA LYS A 9 46.69 38.28 46.40
C LYS A 9 45.59 37.24 46.06
N GLY A 10 45.90 35.95 46.17
CA GLY A 10 44.96 34.90 46.60
C GLY A 10 43.96 34.32 45.57
N ARG A 11 44.24 33.12 45.06
CA ARG A 11 43.22 32.22 44.47
C ARG A 11 42.82 31.18 45.53
N LYS A 12 41.64 31.34 46.14
CA LYS A 12 40.98 30.32 46.97
C LYS A 12 40.19 29.37 46.06
N GLY A 13 40.25 28.08 46.38
CA GLY A 13 39.76 26.98 45.56
C GLY A 13 38.24 26.90 45.40
N LEU A 14 37.83 26.32 44.27
CA LEU A 14 36.47 25.87 43.98
C LEU A 14 36.54 24.35 43.79
N LYS A 15 35.78 23.62 44.61
CA LYS A 15 35.62 22.17 44.55
C LYS A 15 34.83 21.79 43.29
N ALA A 16 35.33 20.82 42.52
CA ALA A 16 34.67 20.32 41.32
C ALA A 16 33.43 19.49 41.67
N THR A 17 32.26 19.88 41.17
CA THR A 17 31.05 19.05 41.16
C THR A 17 30.98 18.24 39.86
N PRO A 18 30.52 16.98 39.88
CA PRO A 18 30.47 16.15 38.68
C PRO A 18 29.42 16.66 37.69
N SER A 19 29.88 16.93 36.47
CA SER A 19 29.12 17.51 35.36
C SER A 19 27.92 16.65 34.95
N THR A 20 26.72 17.20 35.11
CA THR A 20 25.42 16.75 34.56
C THR A 20 25.42 16.64 33.02
N SER A 21 26.50 17.06 32.34
CA SER A 21 26.58 17.09 30.87
C SER A 21 26.74 15.73 30.22
N LYS A 22 27.05 14.65 30.98
CA LYS A 22 27.16 13.30 30.40
C LYS A 22 25.80 12.68 30.06
N LYS A 23 24.71 13.09 30.71
CA LYS A 23 23.38 12.47 30.51
C LYS A 23 22.68 12.94 29.23
N TYR A 24 22.96 14.16 28.78
CA TYR A 24 22.40 14.75 27.56
C TYR A 24 23.15 14.36 26.28
N LEU A 25 24.39 13.86 26.39
CA LEU A 25 25.18 13.44 25.23
C LEU A 25 24.92 11.98 24.81
N LEU A 26 24.32 11.15 25.67
CA LEU A 26 23.95 9.77 25.30
C LEU A 26 22.63 9.70 24.52
N SER A 27 21.74 10.68 24.64
CA SER A 27 20.45 10.67 23.93
C SER A 27 20.58 11.04 22.44
N SER A 28 21.66 11.71 22.05
CA SER A 28 21.94 12.11 20.66
C SER A 28 22.73 11.07 19.85
N ILE A 29 23.30 10.03 20.49
CA ILE A 29 24.08 8.96 19.85
C ILE A 29 23.21 7.76 19.43
N VAL A 30 21.91 7.76 19.77
CA VAL A 30 20.96 6.87 19.10
C VAL A 30 20.69 7.48 17.72
N LYS A 31 21.63 7.25 16.78
CA LYS A 31 21.35 7.38 15.34
C LYS A 31 20.01 6.68 15.12
N LYS A 32 18.95 7.45 14.87
CA LYS A 32 17.67 6.91 14.37
C LYS A 32 18.07 6.13 13.12
N ARG A 33 18.22 4.81 13.27
CA ARG A 33 18.45 3.91 12.14
C ARG A 33 17.27 4.17 11.23
N GLY A 34 17.53 4.87 10.12
CA GLY A 34 16.48 5.21 9.16
C GLY A 34 15.68 3.96 8.87
N LYS A 35 14.35 4.06 8.80
CA LYS A 35 13.49 2.91 8.51
C LYS A 35 14.06 2.20 7.29
N ARG A 36 14.52 0.96 7.47
CA ARG A 36 15.19 0.20 6.42
C ARG A 36 14.24 0.12 5.22
N ARG A 37 14.71 0.56 4.05
CA ARG A 37 13.96 0.42 2.81
C ARG A 37 13.89 -1.07 2.48
N TYR A 38 12.69 -1.52 2.11
CA TYR A 38 12.48 -2.85 1.57
C TYR A 38 13.25 -2.99 0.25
N LYS A 39 13.78 -4.18 0.00
CA LYS A 39 14.38 -4.47 -1.31
C LYS A 39 13.29 -4.40 -2.39
N ASN A 40 13.71 -4.16 -3.63
CA ASN A 40 12.80 -4.18 -4.77
C ASN A 40 12.08 -5.54 -4.82
N GLY A 41 10.76 -5.53 -4.97
CA GLY A 41 9.93 -6.75 -4.96
C GLY A 41 9.55 -7.29 -3.57
N GLU A 42 10.28 -6.97 -2.50
CA GLU A 42 10.02 -7.55 -1.16
C GLU A 42 8.65 -7.15 -0.60
N ARG A 43 8.20 -5.92 -0.83
CA ARG A 43 6.85 -5.49 -0.45
C ARG A 43 5.77 -6.19 -1.26
N ALA A 44 5.96 -6.31 -2.56
CA ALA A 44 5.00 -6.96 -3.45
C ALA A 44 4.83 -8.44 -3.09
N LEU A 45 5.92 -9.15 -2.80
CA LEU A 45 5.86 -10.54 -2.34
C LEU A 45 5.09 -10.69 -1.03
N ARG A 46 5.32 -9.79 -0.06
CA ARG A 46 4.57 -9.81 1.20
C ARG A 46 3.08 -9.54 0.97
N GLU A 47 2.75 -8.57 0.13
CA GLU A 47 1.37 -8.24 -0.22
C GLU A 47 0.67 -9.41 -0.93
N ILE A 48 1.34 -10.10 -1.86
CA ILE A 48 0.82 -11.31 -2.50
C ILE A 48 0.50 -12.39 -1.44
N MET A 49 1.43 -12.65 -0.53
CA MET A 49 1.21 -13.65 0.53
C MET A 49 0.05 -13.28 1.45
N GLU A 50 -0.06 -12.01 1.83
CA GLU A 50 -1.14 -11.51 2.71
C GLU A 50 -2.52 -11.56 2.02
N LEU A 51 -2.59 -11.14 0.76
CA LEU A 51 -3.82 -11.15 -0.02
C LEU A 51 -4.27 -12.57 -0.38
N GLN A 52 -3.35 -13.49 -0.63
CA GLN A 52 -3.69 -14.91 -0.88
C GLN A 52 -4.16 -15.64 0.38
N GLN A 53 -3.70 -15.22 1.57
CA GLN A 53 -4.09 -15.82 2.84
C GLN A 53 -5.45 -15.31 3.35
N SER A 54 -5.89 -14.14 2.87
CA SER A 54 -7.12 -13.48 3.29
C SER A 54 -8.21 -13.54 2.22
N HIS A 55 -9.47 -13.35 2.62
CA HIS A 55 -10.64 -13.46 1.73
C HIS A 55 -11.55 -12.23 1.80
N HIS A 56 -11.00 -11.06 2.13
CA HIS A 56 -11.76 -9.84 2.22
C HIS A 56 -11.89 -9.18 0.84
N LEU A 57 -13.00 -8.49 0.61
CA LEU A 57 -13.22 -7.73 -0.62
C LEU A 57 -12.24 -6.56 -0.73
N LEU A 58 -11.63 -6.41 -1.90
CA LEU A 58 -10.60 -5.42 -2.19
C LEU A 58 -11.18 -4.12 -2.75
N MET A 59 -12.31 -4.20 -3.47
CA MET A 59 -12.96 -3.00 -3.99
C MET A 59 -13.76 -2.27 -2.92
N ARG A 60 -13.71 -0.93 -2.97
CA ARG A 60 -14.53 -0.09 -2.09
C ARG A 60 -16.01 -0.28 -2.42
N LYS A 61 -16.81 -0.60 -1.39
CA LYS A 61 -18.25 -0.90 -1.52
C LYS A 61 -19.07 0.22 -2.18
N LEU A 62 -18.87 1.48 -1.78
CA LEU A 62 -19.70 2.60 -2.29
C LEU A 62 -19.48 2.88 -3.79
N PRO A 63 -18.23 3.03 -4.30
CA PRO A 63 -17.98 3.14 -5.73
C PRO A 63 -18.54 1.97 -6.54
N PHE A 64 -18.33 0.72 -6.08
CA PHE A 64 -18.86 -0.47 -6.76
C PHE A 64 -20.39 -0.45 -6.82
N ALA A 65 -21.04 -0.13 -5.70
CA ALA A 65 -22.49 -0.01 -5.64
C ALA A 65 -23.06 1.12 -6.52
N ARG A 66 -22.30 2.21 -6.77
CA ARG A 66 -22.69 3.25 -7.73
C ARG A 66 -22.57 2.74 -9.17
N LEU A 67 -21.51 2.01 -9.48
CA LEU A 67 -21.31 1.39 -10.78
C LEU A 67 -22.43 0.40 -11.12
N CYS A 68 -22.77 -0.52 -10.21
CA CYS A 68 -23.87 -1.47 -10.42
C CYS A 68 -25.20 -0.77 -10.75
N ARG A 69 -25.51 0.31 -10.00
CA ARG A 69 -26.73 1.10 -10.25
C ARG A 69 -26.68 1.80 -11.61
N SER A 70 -25.53 2.36 -11.98
CA SER A 70 -25.34 3.00 -13.29
C SER A 70 -25.58 2.01 -14.43
N ILE A 71 -25.00 0.81 -14.35
CA ILE A 71 -25.17 -0.25 -15.34
C ILE A 71 -26.62 -0.74 -15.36
N GLY A 72 -27.26 -0.89 -14.20
CA GLY A 72 -28.68 -1.30 -14.12
C GLY A 72 -29.62 -0.31 -14.81
N VAL A 73 -29.35 0.99 -14.68
CA VAL A 73 -30.10 2.02 -15.40
C VAL A 73 -29.86 1.89 -16.91
N GLU A 74 -28.62 1.75 -17.35
CA GLU A 74 -28.31 1.63 -18.78
C GLU A 74 -28.89 0.35 -19.43
N SER A 75 -28.81 -0.78 -18.74
CA SER A 75 -29.13 -2.10 -19.31
C SER A 75 -30.60 -2.51 -19.19
N ILE A 76 -31.28 -2.10 -18.11
CA ILE A 76 -32.62 -2.62 -17.75
C ILE A 76 -33.73 -1.56 -17.91
N SER A 77 -33.39 -0.27 -18.15
CA SER A 77 -34.34 0.85 -18.28
C SER A 77 -35.23 0.84 -19.54
N ARG A 78 -35.51 -0.33 -20.12
CA ARG A 78 -36.68 -0.54 -20.99
C ARG A 78 -37.98 -0.76 -20.20
N SER A 79 -37.88 -1.02 -18.89
CA SER A 79 -39.04 -1.17 -18.00
C SER A 79 -39.43 0.18 -17.39
N GLU A 80 -40.74 0.43 -17.26
CA GLU A 80 -41.30 1.69 -16.77
C GLU A 80 -41.00 1.96 -15.27
N GLU A 81 -40.51 0.95 -14.53
CA GLU A 81 -40.19 1.07 -13.12
C GLU A 81 -38.68 1.11 -12.83
N PRO A 82 -38.24 1.93 -11.86
CA PRO A 82 -36.84 1.98 -11.46
C PRO A 82 -36.39 0.68 -10.77
N LEU A 83 -35.27 0.12 -11.23
CA LEU A 83 -34.67 -1.09 -10.65
C LEU A 83 -34.30 -0.90 -9.17
N LYS A 84 -34.90 -1.70 -8.29
CA LYS A 84 -34.62 -1.71 -6.85
C LYS A 84 -33.50 -2.70 -6.52
N TRP A 85 -32.53 -2.26 -5.73
CA TRP A 85 -31.36 -3.06 -5.37
C TRP A 85 -31.42 -3.54 -3.93
N ARG A 86 -31.19 -4.84 -3.71
CA ARG A 86 -30.91 -5.38 -2.38
C ARG A 86 -29.43 -5.22 -2.05
N ALA A 87 -29.13 -4.97 -0.77
CA ALA A 87 -27.74 -4.86 -0.30
C ALA A 87 -26.95 -6.17 -0.51
N SER A 88 -27.58 -7.32 -0.25
CA SER A 88 -26.98 -8.65 -0.46
C SER A 88 -26.70 -8.93 -1.94
N ALA A 89 -27.54 -8.45 -2.86
CA ALA A 89 -27.33 -8.63 -4.29
C ALA A 89 -26.09 -7.87 -4.77
N ILE A 90 -25.90 -6.63 -4.32
CA ILE A 90 -24.69 -5.85 -4.65
C ILE A 90 -23.44 -6.53 -4.08
N LEU A 91 -23.52 -7.08 -2.87
CA LEU A 91 -22.40 -7.80 -2.27
C LEU A 91 -22.02 -9.04 -3.08
N CYS A 92 -23.02 -9.86 -3.47
CA CYS A 92 -22.81 -11.04 -4.30
C CYS A 92 -22.19 -10.69 -5.67
N LEU A 93 -22.68 -9.63 -6.32
CA LEU A 93 -22.07 -9.14 -7.56
C LEU A 93 -20.62 -8.71 -7.36
N GLN A 94 -20.30 -8.10 -6.22
CA GLN A 94 -18.94 -7.69 -5.90
C GLN A 94 -18.03 -8.92 -5.73
N GLU A 95 -18.46 -9.90 -4.94
CA GLU A 95 -17.72 -11.16 -4.73
C GLU A 95 -17.44 -11.87 -6.06
N ALA A 96 -18.48 -12.05 -6.89
CA ALA A 96 -18.35 -12.69 -8.20
C ALA A 96 -17.41 -11.92 -9.14
N SER A 97 -17.53 -10.58 -9.17
CA SER A 97 -16.69 -9.74 -10.03
C SER A 97 -15.22 -9.74 -9.61
N GLU A 98 -14.94 -9.67 -8.31
CA GLU A 98 -13.57 -9.73 -7.79
C GLU A 98 -12.95 -11.10 -8.07
N ASN A 99 -13.68 -12.19 -7.82
CA ASN A 99 -13.17 -13.53 -8.11
C ASN A 99 -12.84 -13.70 -9.59
N TYR A 100 -13.72 -13.26 -10.49
CA TYR A 100 -13.48 -13.32 -11.93
C TYR A 100 -12.23 -12.53 -12.34
N ILE A 101 -12.04 -11.32 -11.80
CA ILE A 101 -10.86 -10.49 -12.10
C ILE A 101 -9.58 -11.15 -11.58
N ILE A 102 -9.61 -11.74 -10.37
CA ILE A 102 -8.46 -12.44 -9.78
C ILE A 102 -8.06 -13.64 -10.65
N GLU A 103 -9.03 -14.47 -11.04
CA GLU A 103 -8.79 -15.62 -11.91
C GLU A 103 -8.24 -15.18 -13.28
N LEU A 104 -8.81 -14.13 -13.87
CA LEU A 104 -8.33 -13.58 -15.14
C LEU A 104 -6.89 -13.10 -15.03
N LEU A 105 -6.56 -12.35 -13.97
CA LEU A 105 -5.21 -11.81 -13.76
C LEU A 105 -4.17 -12.91 -13.47
N ASN A 106 -4.58 -14.03 -12.88
CA ASN A 106 -3.71 -15.20 -12.71
C ASN A 106 -3.27 -15.76 -14.08
N ASP A 107 -4.21 -15.95 -15.00
CA ASP A 107 -3.89 -16.42 -16.36
C ASP A 107 -3.07 -15.41 -17.16
N VAL A 108 -3.37 -14.12 -16.99
CA VAL A 108 -2.57 -13.03 -17.59
C VAL A 108 -1.13 -13.07 -17.10
N ASN A 109 -0.93 -13.33 -15.80
CA ASN A 109 0.40 -13.49 -15.24
C ASN A 109 1.15 -14.70 -15.84
N LEU A 110 0.47 -15.82 -16.09
CA LEU A 110 1.05 -16.96 -16.81
C LEU A 110 1.50 -16.58 -18.23
N CYS A 111 0.71 -15.77 -18.95
CA CYS A 111 1.09 -15.26 -20.27
C CYS A 111 2.31 -14.32 -20.21
N ALA A 112 2.40 -13.47 -19.17
CA ALA A 112 3.57 -12.62 -18.97
C ALA A 112 4.85 -13.44 -18.73
N ILE A 113 4.76 -14.48 -17.88
CA ILE A 113 5.84 -15.42 -17.58
C ILE A 113 6.25 -16.19 -18.84
N HIS A 114 5.28 -16.65 -19.64
CA HIS A 114 5.54 -17.29 -20.93
C HIS A 114 6.38 -16.40 -21.85
N GLY A 115 6.11 -15.09 -21.86
CA GLY A 115 6.89 -14.08 -22.57
C GLY A 115 8.16 -13.60 -21.84
N ARG A 116 8.67 -14.35 -20.84
CA ARG A 116 9.87 -14.05 -20.03
C ARG A 116 9.85 -12.66 -19.36
N ARG A 117 8.68 -12.19 -18.95
CA ARG A 117 8.50 -10.93 -18.21
C ARG A 117 7.90 -11.20 -16.84
N VAL A 118 8.14 -10.25 -15.93
CA VAL A 118 7.53 -10.21 -14.59
C VAL A 118 6.36 -9.22 -14.56
N THR A 119 6.38 -8.20 -15.41
CA THR A 119 5.33 -7.19 -15.51
C THR A 119 4.30 -7.60 -16.57
N ILE A 120 3.02 -7.66 -16.15
CA ILE A 120 1.88 -7.88 -17.04
C ILE A 120 1.66 -6.67 -17.96
N MET A 121 1.16 -6.92 -19.18
CA MET A 121 0.88 -5.92 -20.20
C MET A 121 -0.47 -6.18 -20.88
N ASP A 122 -1.01 -5.19 -21.57
CA ASP A 122 -2.31 -5.29 -22.27
C ASP A 122 -2.35 -6.44 -23.28
N ARG A 123 -1.22 -6.73 -23.94
CA ARG A 123 -1.11 -7.87 -24.87
C ARG A 123 -1.31 -9.23 -24.19
N ASP A 124 -0.93 -9.35 -22.92
CA ASP A 124 -1.12 -10.58 -22.13
C ASP A 124 -2.60 -10.75 -21.78
N LEU A 125 -3.28 -9.65 -21.45
CA LEU A 125 -4.72 -9.62 -21.24
C LEU A 125 -5.50 -9.98 -22.51
N HIS A 126 -5.15 -9.38 -23.65
CA HIS A 126 -5.78 -9.69 -24.92
C HIS A 126 -5.59 -11.16 -25.32
N LEU A 127 -4.37 -11.69 -25.18
CA LEU A 127 -4.06 -13.08 -25.45
C LEU A 127 -4.87 -14.01 -24.54
N THR A 128 -4.91 -13.73 -23.23
CA THR A 128 -5.66 -14.53 -22.26
C THR A 128 -7.14 -14.60 -22.61
N ARG A 129 -7.76 -13.45 -22.89
CA ARG A 129 -9.17 -13.37 -23.30
C ARG A 129 -9.43 -14.11 -24.62
N ARG A 130 -8.49 -14.03 -25.57
CA ARG A 130 -8.56 -14.76 -26.85
C ARG A 130 -8.55 -16.28 -26.62
N ILE A 131 -7.71 -16.77 -25.72
CA ILE A 131 -7.56 -18.20 -25.42
C ILE A 131 -8.76 -18.73 -24.62
N ARG A 132 -9.25 -17.98 -23.61
CA ARG A 132 -10.46 -18.34 -22.84
C ARG A 132 -11.72 -18.41 -23.73
N GLY A 133 -11.77 -17.59 -24.78
CA GLY A 133 -12.86 -17.56 -25.75
C GLY A 133 -14.12 -16.84 -25.24
N LEU A 134 -15.24 -16.98 -25.97
CA LEU A 134 -16.54 -16.36 -25.64
C LEU A 134 -17.20 -16.88 -24.34
N LYS A 135 -16.59 -17.87 -23.68
CA LYS A 135 -17.15 -18.53 -22.48
C LYS A 135 -17.27 -17.60 -21.26
N ASP A 136 -16.52 -16.49 -21.26
CA ASP A 136 -16.57 -15.47 -20.19
C ASP A 136 -17.72 -14.45 -20.35
N ILE A 137 -18.40 -14.40 -21.51
CA ILE A 137 -19.41 -13.36 -21.83
C ILE A 137 -20.85 -13.92 -21.85
N ALA A 138 -21.01 -15.23 -22.05
CA ALA A 138 -22.32 -15.85 -22.20
C ALA A 138 -22.37 -17.22 -21.51
N LYS A 139 -22.59 -17.20 -20.19
CA LYS A 139 -23.24 -18.28 -19.44
C LYS A 139 -24.08 -17.68 -18.32
#